data_AF-G3IXD4-F1
#
_entry.id   AF-G3IXD4-F1
#
_cell.length_a   1.000
_cell.length_b   1.000
_cell.length_c   1.000
_cell.angle_alpha   90.00
_cell.angle_beta   90.00
_cell.angle_gamma   90.00
#
_symmetry.space_group_name_H-M   'P 1'
#
loop_
_entity.id
_entity.type
_entity.pdbx_description
1 polymer ?
#
loop_
_entity_poly.entity_id
_entity_poly.type
_entity_poly.pdbx_seq_one_letter_code
_entity_poly.pdbx_strand_id
1 'polypeptide(L)'
;MRYFVTGEQHRKSLLNALVLMFLVYIALLWVSNGMMYFHHMDLTPDSVIAYYLGSEEQFTQPRSYQGMLEVSHFHLFSMGMLVLTLTHLMLMTEFSVRLKIWLSSSTYAAALADEAGGWLVRFVDPLFAYFKIAAFVVLELSLAALLIVVITTLVRARIQMSKARSE
;
A
#
# COMPACT_ATOMS: atom_id res chain seq x y z
N MET A 1 16.16 -4.55 -40.56
CA MET A 1 16.29 -4.62 -39.08
C MET A 1 15.87 -3.35 -38.34
N ARG A 2 15.95 -2.14 -38.93
CA ARG A 2 15.60 -0.86 -38.27
C ARG A 2 14.13 -0.72 -37.80
N TYR A 3 13.17 -1.37 -38.47
CA TYR A 3 11.74 -1.35 -38.10
C TYR A 3 11.39 -2.17 -36.84
N PHE A 4 12.13 -3.25 -36.55
CA PHE A 4 11.90 -4.04 -35.34
C PHE A 4 12.38 -3.28 -34.08
N VAL A 5 13.48 -2.54 -34.21
CA VAL A 5 14.08 -1.75 -33.13
C VAL A 5 13.18 -0.57 -32.72
N THR A 6 12.58 0.12 -33.69
CA THR A 6 11.67 1.25 -33.39
C THR A 6 10.36 0.78 -32.76
N GLY A 7 9.76 -0.33 -33.23
CA GLY A 7 8.53 -0.88 -32.65
C GLY A 7 8.69 -1.29 -31.18
N GLU A 8 9.81 -1.91 -30.83
CA GLU A 8 10.10 -2.33 -29.45
C GLU A 8 10.26 -1.14 -28.50
N GLN A 9 10.95 -0.08 -28.94
CA GLN A 9 11.14 1.16 -28.15
C GLN A 9 9.81 1.86 -27.84
N HIS A 10 8.90 1.95 -28.83
CA HIS A 10 7.58 2.54 -28.62
C HIS A 10 6.77 1.71 -27.62
N ARG A 11 6.81 0.38 -27.71
CA ARG A 11 6.13 -0.51 -26.76
C ARG A 11 6.62 -0.31 -25.32
N LYS A 12 7.95 -0.19 -25.12
CA LYS A 12 8.55 0.07 -23.79
C LYS A 12 8.10 1.41 -23.21
N SER A 13 8.07 2.46 -24.03
CA SER A 13 7.61 3.79 -23.62
C SER A 13 6.12 3.82 -23.25
N LEU A 14 5.27 3.18 -24.06
CA LEU A 14 3.84 3.07 -23.80
C LEU A 14 3.56 2.27 -22.52
N LEU A 15 4.23 1.14 -22.32
CA LEU A 15 4.10 0.35 -21.10
C LEU A 15 4.52 1.15 -19.86
N ASN A 16 5.66 1.86 -19.93
CA ASN A 16 6.10 2.74 -18.86
C ASN A 16 5.04 3.83 -18.54
N ALA A 17 4.43 4.43 -19.56
CA ALA A 17 3.35 5.41 -19.37
C ALA A 17 2.13 4.81 -18.66
N LEU A 18 1.68 3.62 -19.09
CA LEU A 18 0.54 2.94 -18.47
C LEU A 18 0.82 2.59 -17.00
N VAL A 19 2.01 2.10 -16.69
CA VAL A 19 2.40 1.79 -15.30
C VAL A 19 2.48 3.06 -14.45
N LEU A 20 3.02 4.16 -14.99
CA LEU A 20 3.03 5.44 -14.27
C LEU A 20 1.63 5.97 -14.00
N MET A 21 0.72 5.90 -14.98
CA MET A 21 -0.68 6.28 -14.78
C MET A 21 -1.35 5.41 -13.70
N PHE A 22 -1.11 4.10 -13.73
CA PHE A 22 -1.60 3.19 -12.69
C PHE A 22 -1.05 3.53 -11.30
N LEU A 23 0.23 3.91 -11.19
CA LEU A 23 0.84 4.33 -9.92
C LEU A 23 0.24 5.64 -9.38
N VAL A 24 -0.31 6.52 -10.24
CA VAL A 24 -1.08 7.68 -9.78
C VAL A 24 -2.34 7.23 -9.04
N TYR A 25 -3.07 6.24 -9.56
CA TYR A 25 -4.22 5.68 -8.86
C TYR A 25 -3.83 5.04 -7.52
N ILE A 26 -2.70 4.33 -7.47
CA ILE A 26 -2.22 3.80 -6.19
C ILE A 26 -1.82 4.92 -5.22
N ALA A 27 -1.17 5.99 -5.69
CA ALA A 27 -0.82 7.12 -4.83
C ALA A 27 -2.08 7.80 -4.28
N LEU A 28 -3.13 7.95 -5.09
CA LEU A 28 -4.42 8.46 -4.63
C LEU A 28 -5.07 7.52 -3.61
N LEU A 29 -5.02 6.20 -3.85
CA LEU A 29 -5.49 5.20 -2.90
C LEU A 29 -4.76 5.34 -1.55
N TRP A 30 -3.42 5.42 -1.59
CA TRP A 30 -2.57 5.59 -0.41
C TRP A 30 -2.94 6.85 0.38
N VAL A 31 -3.05 8.00 -0.29
CA VAL A 31 -3.49 9.26 0.33
C VAL A 31 -4.89 9.12 0.94
N SER A 32 -5.83 8.54 0.19
CA SER A 32 -7.21 8.36 0.67
C SER A 32 -7.29 7.41 1.87
N ASN A 33 -6.42 6.39 1.93
CA ASN A 33 -6.35 5.46 3.05
C ASN A 33 -5.91 6.19 4.32
N GLY A 34 -4.84 7.00 4.22
CA GLY A 34 -4.40 7.85 5.31
C GLY A 34 -5.48 8.83 5.78
N MET A 35 -6.15 9.52 4.85
CA MET A 35 -7.26 10.44 5.18
C MET A 35 -8.42 9.73 5.86
N MET A 36 -8.83 8.56 5.37
CA MET A 36 -9.90 7.76 5.99
C MET A 36 -9.53 7.29 7.38
N TYR A 37 -8.27 6.90 7.59
CA TYR A 37 -7.78 6.53 8.92
C TYR A 37 -7.96 7.70 9.88
N PHE A 38 -7.39 8.88 9.57
CA PHE A 38 -7.48 10.08 10.43
C PHE A 38 -8.89 10.64 10.60
N HIS A 39 -9.79 10.36 9.67
CA HIS A 39 -11.19 10.75 9.80
C HIS A 39 -11.95 9.86 10.80
N HIS A 40 -11.54 8.61 10.94
CA HIS A 40 -12.21 7.63 11.82
C HIS A 40 -11.49 7.40 13.15
N MET A 41 -10.16 7.54 13.15
CA MET A 41 -9.26 7.18 14.23
C MET A 41 -8.07 8.14 14.26
N ASP A 42 -7.58 8.43 15.46
CA ASP A 42 -6.31 9.11 15.66
C ASP A 42 -5.21 8.07 15.92
N LEU A 43 -3.95 8.53 15.93
CA LEU A 43 -2.81 7.71 16.37
C LEU A 43 -2.78 7.55 17.90
N THR A 44 -3.95 7.48 18.54
CA THR A 44 -4.11 7.27 19.98
C THR A 44 -4.83 5.94 20.23
N PRO A 45 -4.41 5.15 21.23
CA PRO A 45 -5.05 3.87 21.54
C PRO A 45 -6.53 4.01 21.86
N ASP A 46 -6.91 5.05 22.62
CA ASP A 46 -8.30 5.28 23.04
C ASP A 46 -9.23 5.51 21.85
N SER A 47 -8.75 6.23 20.82
CA SER A 47 -9.49 6.43 19.57
C SER A 47 -9.74 5.13 18.82
N VAL A 48 -8.71 4.28 18.69
CA VAL A 48 -8.83 2.97 18.04
C VAL A 48 -9.76 2.06 18.83
N ILE A 49 -9.66 2.05 20.16
CA ILE A 49 -10.54 1.27 21.03
C ILE A 49 -11.98 1.74 20.86
N ALA A 50 -12.25 3.04 20.92
CA ALA A 50 -13.59 3.60 20.72
C ALA A 50 -14.16 3.27 19.34
N TYR A 51 -13.31 3.25 18.29
CA TYR A 51 -13.75 2.90 16.94
C TYR A 51 -14.18 1.43 16.80
N TYR A 52 -13.48 0.49 17.45
CA TYR A 52 -13.79 -0.95 17.34
C TYR A 52 -14.79 -1.43 18.38
N LEU A 53 -14.66 -0.99 19.65
CA LEU A 53 -15.53 -1.39 20.76
C LEU A 53 -16.75 -0.48 20.95
N GLY A 54 -16.83 0.63 20.22
CA GLY A 54 -17.86 1.64 20.42
C GLY A 54 -17.53 2.57 21.59
N SER A 55 -18.30 3.64 21.71
CA SER A 55 -18.17 4.64 22.76
C SER A 55 -19.54 5.13 23.17
N GLU A 56 -19.82 5.08 24.47
CA GLU A 56 -21.04 5.66 25.04
C GLU A 56 -21.06 7.18 24.88
N GLU A 57 -19.92 7.84 25.03
CA GLU A 57 -19.78 9.31 24.88
C GLU A 57 -20.11 9.77 23.46
N GLN A 58 -19.74 8.97 22.46
CA GLN A 58 -20.00 9.25 21.04
C GLN A 58 -21.28 8.58 20.54
N PHE A 59 -22.02 7.89 21.41
CA PHE A 59 -23.20 7.09 21.07
C PHE A 59 -22.97 6.10 19.92
N THR A 60 -21.77 5.52 19.84
CA THR A 60 -21.38 4.57 18.80
C THR A 60 -21.42 3.14 19.31
N GLN A 61 -21.94 2.24 18.49
CA GLN A 61 -22.00 0.81 18.80
C GLN A 61 -20.68 0.11 18.42
N PRO A 62 -20.29 -0.95 19.14
CA PRO A 62 -19.18 -1.79 18.75
C PRO A 62 -19.35 -2.33 17.33
N ARG A 63 -18.25 -2.50 16.60
CA ARG A 63 -18.27 -3.09 15.27
C ARG A 63 -18.83 -4.52 15.34
N SER A 64 -19.73 -4.83 14.43
CA SER A 64 -20.33 -6.16 14.31
C SER A 64 -19.36 -7.15 13.65
N TYR A 65 -19.46 -8.43 14.01
CA TYR A 65 -18.64 -9.48 13.39
C TYR A 65 -18.82 -9.53 11.87
N GLN A 66 -20.06 -9.43 11.39
CA GLN A 66 -20.36 -9.37 9.95
C GLN A 66 -19.67 -8.17 9.28
N GLY A 67 -19.77 -6.98 9.87
CA GLY A 67 -19.15 -5.79 9.31
C GLY A 67 -17.63 -5.90 9.24
N MET A 68 -17.00 -6.52 10.25
CA MET A 68 -15.56 -6.78 10.18
C MET A 68 -15.20 -7.82 9.12
N LEU A 69 -15.96 -8.92 9.02
CA LEU A 69 -15.74 -9.93 7.97
C LEU A 69 -15.85 -9.33 6.56
N GLU A 70 -16.84 -8.48 6.31
CA GLU A 70 -17.03 -7.83 5.02
C GLU A 70 -15.83 -6.96 4.68
N VAL A 71 -15.37 -6.11 5.62
CA VAL A 71 -14.18 -5.29 5.44
C VAL A 71 -12.95 -6.16 5.18
N SER A 72 -12.70 -7.17 6.01
CA SER A 72 -11.54 -8.06 5.86
C SER A 72 -11.54 -8.79 4.53
N HIS A 73 -12.70 -9.26 4.06
CA HIS A 73 -12.80 -10.00 2.80
C HIS A 73 -12.33 -9.15 1.62
N PHE A 74 -12.84 -7.92 1.51
CA PHE A 74 -12.44 -7.00 0.43
C PHE A 74 -11.02 -6.47 0.64
N HIS A 75 -10.64 -6.17 1.88
CA HIS A 75 -9.34 -5.59 2.19
C HIS A 75 -8.21 -6.60 1.96
N LEU A 76 -8.36 -7.86 2.39
CA LEU A 76 -7.37 -8.92 2.14
C LEU A 76 -7.14 -9.14 0.65
N PHE A 77 -8.20 -9.18 -0.16
CA PHE A 77 -8.06 -9.35 -1.60
C PHE A 77 -7.39 -8.13 -2.26
N SER A 78 -7.88 -6.93 -1.97
CA SER A 78 -7.37 -5.69 -2.57
C SER A 78 -5.93 -5.38 -2.12
N MET A 79 -5.61 -5.51 -0.83
CA MET A 79 -4.24 -5.36 -0.31
C MET A 79 -3.31 -6.44 -0.87
N GLY A 80 -3.77 -7.70 -0.97
CA GLY A 80 -2.99 -8.76 -1.58
C GLY A 80 -2.57 -8.41 -3.02
N MET A 81 -3.50 -7.90 -3.83
CA MET A 81 -3.23 -7.46 -5.20
C MET A 81 -2.34 -6.20 -5.24
N LEU A 82 -2.56 -5.23 -4.35
CA LEU A 82 -1.77 -4.01 -4.26
C LEU A 82 -0.30 -4.32 -3.93
N VAL A 83 -0.08 -5.07 -2.85
CA VAL A 83 1.27 -5.42 -2.37
C VAL A 83 1.97 -6.30 -3.40
N LEU A 84 1.29 -7.29 -3.99
CA LEU A 84 1.86 -8.10 -5.08
C LEU A 84 2.32 -7.21 -6.24
N THR A 85 1.49 -6.26 -6.66
CA THR A 85 1.81 -5.41 -7.80
C THR A 85 3.01 -4.51 -7.52
N LEU A 86 3.04 -3.83 -6.37
CA LEU A 86 4.14 -2.94 -6.00
C LEU A 86 5.45 -3.70 -5.77
N THR A 87 5.40 -4.84 -5.07
CA THR A 87 6.59 -5.66 -4.81
C THR A 87 7.10 -6.33 -6.09
N HIS A 88 6.23 -6.75 -7.00
CA HIS A 88 6.61 -7.24 -8.32
C HIS A 88 7.36 -6.16 -9.12
N LEU A 89 6.85 -4.92 -9.15
CA LEU A 89 7.54 -3.80 -9.79
C LEU A 89 8.88 -3.48 -9.09
N MET A 90 8.94 -3.58 -7.77
CA MET A 90 10.17 -3.42 -6.98
C MET A 90 11.25 -4.44 -7.38
N LEU A 91 10.88 -5.67 -7.72
CA LEU A 91 11.85 -6.68 -8.18
C LEU A 91 12.56 -6.28 -9.48
N MET A 92 11.89 -5.52 -10.35
CA MET A 92 12.41 -5.04 -11.64
C MET A 92 13.32 -3.82 -11.51
N THR A 93 13.50 -3.27 -10.30
CA THR A 93 14.37 -2.12 -10.06
C THR A 93 15.84 -2.52 -9.90
N GLU A 94 16.76 -1.56 -9.95
CA GLU A 94 18.20 -1.80 -9.79
C GLU A 94 18.67 -1.80 -8.32
N PHE A 95 17.75 -1.73 -7.36
CA PHE A 95 18.09 -1.70 -5.93
C PHE A 95 18.66 -3.05 -5.43
N SER A 96 19.39 -2.99 -4.30
CA SER A 96 19.98 -4.18 -3.70
C SER A 96 18.94 -5.26 -3.36
N VAL A 97 19.33 -6.53 -3.52
CA VAL A 97 18.46 -7.68 -3.21
C VAL A 97 17.99 -7.67 -1.76
N ARG A 98 18.87 -7.26 -0.83
CA ARG A 98 18.51 -7.15 0.60
C ARG A 98 17.37 -6.16 0.82
N LEU A 99 17.43 -4.98 0.20
CA LEU A 99 16.36 -3.98 0.33
C LEU A 99 15.05 -4.48 -0.26
N LYS A 100 15.11 -5.15 -1.43
CA LYS A 100 13.93 -5.76 -2.07
C LYS A 100 13.26 -6.77 -1.15
N ILE A 101 14.04 -7.68 -0.55
CA ILE A 101 13.53 -8.69 0.37
C ILE A 101 12.91 -8.02 1.60
N TRP A 102 13.68 -7.18 2.29
CA TRP A 102 13.24 -6.52 3.53
C TRP A 102 11.96 -5.74 3.34
N LEU A 103 11.93 -4.83 2.35
CA LEU A 103 10.79 -3.96 2.11
C LEU A 103 9.55 -4.75 1.66
N SER A 104 9.73 -5.78 0.83
CA SER A 104 8.60 -6.62 0.39
C SER A 104 8.05 -7.44 1.56
N SER A 105 8.91 -8.12 2.32
CA SER A 105 8.48 -8.91 3.48
C SER A 105 7.83 -8.05 4.56
N SER A 106 8.36 -6.85 4.83
CA SER A 106 7.78 -5.94 5.82
C SER A 106 6.41 -5.45 5.38
N THR A 107 6.21 -5.16 4.09
CA THR A 107 4.92 -4.72 3.55
C THR A 107 3.87 -5.83 3.68
N TYR A 108 4.20 -7.07 3.31
CA TYR A 108 3.28 -8.20 3.47
C TYR A 108 2.93 -8.46 4.93
N ALA A 109 3.94 -8.47 5.80
CA ALA A 109 3.72 -8.69 7.23
C ALA A 109 2.87 -7.56 7.85
N ALA A 110 3.14 -6.31 7.48
CA ALA A 110 2.39 -5.16 7.97
C ALA A 110 0.95 -5.16 7.46
N ALA A 111 0.70 -5.54 6.20
CA ALA A 111 -0.66 -5.63 5.66
C ALA A 111 -1.51 -6.66 6.40
N LEU A 112 -0.94 -7.83 6.69
CA LEU A 112 -1.63 -8.87 7.47
C LEU A 112 -1.81 -8.46 8.94
N ALA A 113 -0.77 -7.86 9.54
CA ALA A 113 -0.82 -7.37 10.92
C ALA A 113 -1.86 -6.26 11.09
N ASP A 114 -1.98 -5.37 10.11
CA ASP A 114 -2.93 -4.26 10.12
C ASP A 114 -4.38 -4.78 10.09
N GLU A 115 -4.66 -5.77 9.23
CA GLU A 115 -5.96 -6.42 9.20
C GLU A 115 -6.25 -7.18 10.50
N ALA A 116 -5.29 -7.99 10.96
CA ALA A 116 -5.41 -8.75 12.20
C ALA A 116 -5.60 -7.83 13.42
N GLY A 117 -5.00 -6.64 13.43
CA GLY A 117 -5.08 -5.70 14.54
C GLY A 117 -6.52 -5.30 14.87
N GLY A 118 -7.38 -5.08 13.87
CA GLY A 118 -8.79 -4.78 14.11
C GLY A 118 -9.54 -5.94 14.78
N TRP A 119 -9.23 -7.17 14.38
CA TRP A 119 -9.77 -8.38 15.00
C TRP A 119 -9.32 -8.56 16.45
N LEU A 120 -8.03 -8.34 16.71
CA LEU A 120 -7.45 -8.46 18.04
C LEU A 120 -8.04 -7.43 19.01
N VAL A 121 -8.17 -6.17 18.59
CA VAL A 121 -8.79 -5.11 19.41
C VAL A 121 -10.24 -5.46 19.75
N ARG A 122 -10.99 -5.98 18.77
CA ARG A 122 -12.42 -6.24 18.93
C ARG A 122 -12.74 -7.48 19.76
N PHE A 123 -11.96 -8.55 19.60
CA PHE A 123 -12.32 -9.88 20.10
C PHE A 123 -11.32 -10.48 21.10
N VAL A 124 -10.13 -9.90 21.25
CA VAL A 124 -9.11 -10.43 22.15
C VAL A 124 -8.88 -9.47 23.32
N ASP A 125 -8.32 -8.29 23.07
CA ASP A 125 -8.03 -7.32 24.13
C ASP A 125 -7.89 -5.87 23.58
N PRO A 126 -8.41 -4.84 24.27
CA PRO A 126 -8.28 -3.45 23.84
C PRO A 126 -6.82 -2.97 23.70
N LEU A 127 -5.87 -3.54 24.45
CA LEU A 127 -4.44 -3.18 24.39
C LEU A 127 -3.79 -3.50 23.04
N PHE A 128 -4.41 -4.34 22.21
CA PHE A 128 -3.96 -4.53 20.83
C PHE A 128 -4.14 -3.28 19.95
N ALA A 129 -4.72 -2.20 20.47
CA ALA A 129 -4.77 -0.91 19.78
C ALA A 129 -3.36 -0.37 19.46
N TYR A 130 -2.40 -0.54 20.37
CA TYR A 130 -1.00 -0.19 20.12
C TYR A 130 -0.41 -0.99 18.96
N PHE A 131 -0.71 -2.30 18.90
CA PHE A 131 -0.28 -3.17 17.82
C PHE A 131 -0.89 -2.76 16.48
N LYS A 132 -2.19 -2.43 16.46
CA LYS A 132 -2.90 -1.95 15.27
C LYS A 132 -2.30 -0.64 14.75
N ILE A 133 -2.03 0.34 15.63
CA ILE A 133 -1.38 1.60 15.25
C ILE A 133 0.01 1.35 14.66
N ALA A 134 0.83 0.52 15.33
CA ALA A 134 2.16 0.20 14.84
C ALA A 134 2.11 -0.51 13.47
N ALA A 135 1.19 -1.46 13.29
CA ALA A 135 1.01 -2.16 12.02
C ALA A 135 0.58 -1.20 10.90
N PHE A 136 -0.37 -0.31 11.17
CA PHE A 136 -0.82 0.73 10.24
C PHE A 136 0.35 1.64 9.82
N VAL A 137 1.11 2.18 10.78
CA VAL A 137 2.24 3.06 10.49
C VAL A 137 3.32 2.35 9.66
N VAL A 138 3.67 1.12 10.01
CA VAL A 138 4.65 0.34 9.26
C VAL A 138 4.14 0.06 7.83
N LEU A 139 2.86 -0.28 7.69
CA LEU A 139 2.24 -0.52 6.39
C LEU A 139 2.30 0.75 5.53
N GLU A 140 1.81 1.87 6.04
CA GLU A 140 1.81 3.16 5.34
C GLU A 140 3.20 3.60 4.90
N LEU A 141 4.20 3.52 5.80
CA LEU A 141 5.58 3.86 5.48
C LEU A 141 6.18 2.92 4.43
N SER A 142 5.89 1.61 4.52
CA SER A 142 6.39 0.62 3.57
C SER A 142 5.78 0.79 2.17
N LEU A 143 4.47 1.08 2.09
CA LEU A 143 3.77 1.39 0.85
C LEU A 143 4.29 2.69 0.23
N ALA A 144 4.48 3.74 1.03
CA ALA A 144 5.07 4.99 0.56
C ALA A 144 6.48 4.78 0.00
N ALA A 145 7.32 4.00 0.70
CA ALA A 145 8.66 3.68 0.23
C ALA A 145 8.64 2.90 -1.09
N LEU A 146 7.78 1.88 -1.22
CA LEU A 146 7.61 1.13 -2.47
C LEU A 146 7.16 2.05 -3.63
N LEU A 147 6.17 2.90 -3.38
CA LEU A 147 5.67 3.87 -4.36
C LEU A 147 6.78 4.80 -4.84
N ILE A 148 7.50 5.45 -3.91
CA ILE A 148 8.58 6.38 -4.24
C ILE A 148 9.67 5.66 -5.05
N VAL A 149 10.09 4.47 -4.63
CA VAL A 149 11.13 3.70 -5.32
C VAL A 149 10.70 3.31 -6.74
N VAL A 150 9.50 2.80 -6.92
CA VAL A 150 9.01 2.36 -8.22
C VAL A 150 8.79 3.56 -9.16
N ILE A 151 8.16 4.63 -8.68
CA ILE A 151 7.94 5.85 -9.46
C ILE A 151 9.29 6.45 -9.91
N THR A 152 10.24 6.63 -8.99
CA THR A 152 11.55 7.20 -9.33
C THR A 152 12.30 6.34 -10.34
N THR A 153 12.23 5.01 -10.22
CA THR A 153 12.85 4.10 -11.18
C THR A 153 12.23 4.23 -12.57
N LEU A 154 10.90 4.24 -12.67
CA LEU A 154 10.20 4.36 -13.96
C LEU A 154 10.38 5.72 -14.61
N VAL A 155 10.43 6.80 -13.83
CA VAL A 155 10.71 8.15 -14.35
C VAL A 155 12.14 8.23 -14.89
N ARG A 156 13.13 7.68 -14.17
CA ARG A 156 14.52 7.61 -14.66
C ARG A 156 14.62 6.83 -15.97
N ALA A 157 13.98 5.66 -16.04
CA ALA A 157 13.94 4.85 -17.25
C ALA A 157 13.31 5.61 -18.42
N ARG A 158 12.23 6.38 -18.18
CA ARG A 158 11.58 7.21 -19.19
C ARG A 158 12.49 8.31 -19.73
N ILE A 159 13.21 8.99 -18.86
CA ILE A 159 14.16 10.05 -19.24
C ILE A 159 15.29 9.46 -20.11
N GLN A 160 15.82 8.30 -19.73
CA GLN A 160 16.85 7.59 -20.52
C GLN A 160 16.34 7.20 -21.91
N MET A 161 15.12 6.65 -22.01
CA MET A 161 14.50 6.32 -23.30
C MET A 161 14.29 7.55 -24.19
N SER A 162 13.98 8.72 -23.60
CA SER A 162 13.83 9.97 -24.35
C SER A 162 15.15 10.48 -24.91
N LYS A 163 16.24 10.40 -24.13
CA LYS A 163 17.58 10.80 -24.58
C LYS A 163 18.08 9.93 -25.73
N ALA A 164 17.88 8.62 -25.64
CA ALA A 164 18.25 7.67 -26.70
C ALA A 164 17.44 7.83 -28.01
N ARG A 165 16.39 8.66 -28.03
CA ARG A 165 15.62 8.98 -29.25
C ARG A 165 16.09 10.27 -29.93
N SER A 166 16.78 11.15 -29.19
CA SER A 166 17.32 12.41 -29.71
C SER A 166 18.74 12.29 -30.27
N GLU A 167 19.43 11.19 -29.97
CA GLU A 167 20.71 10.77 -30.56
C GLU A 167 20.47 9.93 -31.82
#